data_AF-A0A941YR20-F1
#
_entry.id   AF-A0A941YR20-F1
#
_cell.length_a   1.000
_cell.length_b   1.000
_cell.length_c   1.000
_cell.angle_alpha   90.00
_cell.angle_beta   90.00
_cell.angle_gamma   90.00
#
_symmetry.space_group_name_H-M   'P 1'
#
loop_
_entity.id
_entity.type
_entity.pdbx_description
1 polymer ?
#
loop_
_entity_poly.entity_id
_entity_poly.type
_entity_poly.pdbx_seq_one_letter_code
_entity_poly.pdbx_strand_id
1 'polypeptide(L)'
;MLDLERTPRPLRWYEWLAVLLLAGYATGARAEVYRCTDARGAVTFQDRPCVVAAAQTRVVLAPAPAYTASPQYATKRETTTRQVPRAAHAHTASRSGESAGAASYECRTGDGQVFYRHSACPRSVAAVEQGPSAHLGHGARTKGAAAKSVAVTSTRIARADACYEMRRAGAPGRSGRGHDQDVSTYDKNLGRDPCR
;
A
#
# COMPACT_ATOMS: atom_id res chain seq x y z
N MET A 1 13.54 -51.75 -16.41
CA MET A 1 14.61 -52.03 -15.44
C MET A 1 15.85 -51.38 -16.03
N LEU A 2 16.24 -50.20 -15.54
CA LEU A 2 17.40 -49.46 -16.06
C LEU A 2 18.57 -49.77 -15.13
N ASP A 3 19.45 -50.67 -15.58
CA ASP A 3 20.73 -50.95 -14.94
C ASP A 3 21.64 -49.72 -15.07
N LEU A 4 21.70 -48.92 -14.00
CA LEU A 4 22.80 -47.97 -13.79
C LEU A 4 24.01 -48.73 -13.25
N GLU A 5 24.72 -49.46 -14.12
CA GLU A 5 26.12 -49.82 -13.85
C GLU A 5 26.97 -48.54 -13.90
N ARG A 6 27.01 -47.84 -12.77
CA ARG A 6 27.84 -46.65 -12.57
C ARG A 6 29.26 -47.11 -12.25
N THR A 7 30.05 -47.39 -13.28
CA THR A 7 31.50 -47.59 -13.14
C THR A 7 32.10 -46.39 -12.38
N PRO A 8 32.82 -46.57 -11.26
CA PRO A 8 33.37 -45.46 -10.48
C PRO A 8 34.51 -44.82 -11.27
N ARG A 9 34.21 -43.76 -12.01
CA ARG A 9 35.25 -42.90 -12.59
C ARG A 9 35.82 -42.02 -11.47
N PRO A 10 37.14 -41.83 -11.40
CA PRO A 10 37.72 -40.88 -10.46
C PRO A 10 37.17 -39.49 -10.78
N LEU A 11 36.50 -38.90 -9.78
CA LEU A 11 35.93 -37.56 -9.87
C LEU A 11 37.02 -36.57 -10.25
N ARG A 12 36.75 -35.73 -11.25
CA ARG A 12 37.68 -34.68 -11.65
C ARG A 12 37.75 -33.62 -10.54
N TRP A 13 38.87 -32.91 -10.44
CA TRP A 13 39.12 -31.96 -9.33
C TRP A 13 38.04 -30.88 -9.17
N TYR A 14 37.41 -30.45 -10.28
CA TYR A 14 36.31 -29.48 -10.25
C TYR A 14 35.00 -30.09 -9.72
N GLU A 15 34.77 -31.40 -9.90
CA GLU A 15 33.60 -32.10 -9.34
C GLU A 15 33.75 -32.24 -7.83
N TRP A 16 34.97 -32.49 -7.35
CA TRP A 16 35.30 -32.41 -5.92
C TRP A 16 35.05 -31.02 -5.33
N LEU A 17 35.46 -29.97 -6.04
CA LEU A 17 35.16 -28.59 -5.63
C LEU A 17 33.67 -28.31 -5.59
N ALA A 18 32.91 -28.77 -6.58
CA ALA A 18 31.46 -28.60 -6.60
C ALA A 18 30.80 -29.32 -5.42
N VAL A 19 31.21 -30.56 -5.11
CA VAL A 19 30.70 -31.32 -3.96
C VAL A 19 31.05 -30.63 -2.64
N LEU A 20 32.26 -30.11 -2.48
CA LEU A 20 32.66 -29.36 -1.29
C LEU A 20 31.87 -28.06 -1.12
N LEU A 21 31.63 -27.33 -2.22
CA LEU A 21 30.84 -26.10 -2.20
C LEU A 21 29.39 -26.41 -1.77
N LEU A 22 28.77 -27.43 -2.38
CA LEU A 22 27.42 -27.88 -2.04
C LEU A 22 27.30 -28.37 -0.59
N ALA A 23 28.32 -29.06 -0.07
CA ALA A 23 28.36 -29.48 1.33
C ALA A 23 28.46 -28.28 2.29
N GLY A 24 29.20 -27.23 1.94
CA GLY A 24 29.28 -25.98 2.71
C GLY A 24 27.98 -25.17 2.74
N TYR A 25 27.16 -25.25 1.69
CA TYR A 25 25.84 -24.63 1.68
C TYR A 25 24.81 -25.40 2.52
N ALA A 26 25.01 -26.70 2.75
CA ALA A 26 24.11 -27.53 3.56
C ALA A 26 24.29 -27.35 5.08
N THR A 27 25.42 -26.79 5.53
CA THR A 27 25.59 -26.38 6.93
C THR A 27 24.82 -25.09 7.19
N GLY A 28 23.52 -25.23 7.46
CA GLY A 28 22.67 -24.12 7.86
C GLY A 28 23.28 -23.37 9.05
N ALA A 29 23.42 -22.06 8.91
CA ALA A 29 23.96 -21.19 9.95
C ALA A 29 23.08 -21.29 11.22
N ARG A 30 23.57 -22.01 12.23
CA ARG A 30 22.99 -22.02 13.57
C ARG A 30 23.41 -20.70 14.24
N ALA A 31 22.56 -19.68 14.13
CA ALA A 31 22.77 -18.43 14.83
C ALA A 31 22.35 -18.60 16.30
N GLU A 32 23.33 -18.59 17.20
CA GLU A 32 23.08 -18.59 18.64
C GLU A 32 23.05 -17.14 19.12
N VAL A 33 21.95 -16.75 19.77
CA VAL A 33 21.79 -15.40 20.34
C VAL A 33 21.72 -15.53 21.86
N TYR A 34 22.58 -14.80 22.54
CA TYR A 34 22.66 -14.77 24.00
C TYR A 34 21.81 -13.62 24.54
N ARG A 35 20.90 -13.92 25.45
CA ARG A 35 20.21 -12.91 26.25
C ARG A 35 21.07 -12.63 27.49
N CYS A 36 21.61 -11.42 27.56
CA CYS A 36 22.39 -10.95 28.69
C CYS A 36 21.53 -10.00 29.54
N THR A 37 21.39 -10.30 30.83
CA THR A 37 20.74 -9.39 31.79
C THR A 37 21.78 -8.79 32.72
N ASP A 38 21.84 -7.46 32.78
CA ASP A 38 22.75 -6.75 33.67
C ASP A 38 22.23 -6.70 35.12
N ALA A 39 23.07 -6.22 36.04
CA ALA A 39 22.71 -6.08 37.47
C ALA A 39 21.58 -5.07 37.75
N ARG A 40 21.22 -4.24 36.76
CA ARG A 40 20.12 -3.26 36.84
C ARG A 40 18.84 -3.79 36.19
N GLY A 41 18.85 -5.04 35.67
CA GLY A 41 17.73 -5.68 35.00
C GLY A 41 17.56 -5.31 33.53
N ALA A 42 18.49 -4.56 32.92
CA ALA A 42 18.46 -4.26 31.51
C ALA A 42 18.82 -5.50 30.68
N VAL A 43 18.03 -5.77 29.64
CA VAL A 43 18.16 -6.94 28.77
C VAL A 43 18.79 -6.51 27.44
N THR A 44 19.88 -7.16 27.05
CA THR A 44 20.48 -7.01 25.73
C THR A 44 20.62 -8.37 25.05
N PHE A 45 20.50 -8.40 23.72
CA PHE A 45 20.67 -9.60 22.91
C PHE A 45 21.92 -9.45 22.06
N GLN A 46 22.84 -10.42 22.14
CA GLN A 46 24.13 -10.37 21.46
C GLN A 46 24.47 -11.72 20.83
N ASP A 47 25.28 -11.69 19.78
CA ASP A 47 25.83 -12.86 19.08
C ASP A 47 27.06 -13.46 19.79
N ARG A 48 27.60 -12.76 20.79
CA ARG A 48 28.75 -13.17 21.61
C ARG A 48 28.33 -13.51 23.04
N PRO A 49 29.08 -14.40 23.75
CA PRO A 49 28.80 -14.72 25.14
C PRO A 49 28.89 -13.48 26.04
N CYS A 50 28.05 -13.43 27.07
CA CYS A 50 27.98 -12.28 27.98
C CYS A 50 29.29 -12.12 28.77
N VAL A 51 29.66 -10.87 29.07
CA VAL A 51 30.77 -10.55 29.99
C VAL A 51 30.52 -11.14 31.39
N VAL A 52 31.60 -11.49 32.10
CA VAL A 52 31.69 -12.39 33.29
C VAL A 52 30.80 -12.03 34.51
N ALA A 53 30.00 -10.95 34.44
CA ALA A 53 29.10 -10.52 35.51
C ALA A 53 27.60 -10.47 35.14
N ALA A 54 27.21 -10.98 33.96
CA ALA A 54 25.81 -10.99 33.52
C ALA A 54 25.22 -12.41 33.53
N ALA A 55 23.97 -12.55 34.01
CA ALA A 55 23.26 -13.81 33.92
C ALA A 55 22.91 -14.12 32.45
N GLN A 56 23.25 -15.33 32.00
CA GLN A 56 23.16 -15.76 30.62
C GLN A 56 21.99 -16.74 30.46
N THR A 57 21.08 -16.48 29.52
CA THR A 57 20.11 -17.47 29.05
C THR A 57 20.33 -17.70 27.56
N ARG A 58 20.71 -18.93 27.20
CA ARG A 58 20.91 -19.34 25.80
C ARG A 58 19.54 -19.61 25.17
N VAL A 59 19.18 -18.82 24.16
CA VAL A 59 17.93 -19.02 23.41
C VAL A 59 18.29 -19.62 22.07
N VAL A 60 18.00 -20.91 21.90
CA VAL A 60 18.13 -21.57 20.59
C VAL A 60 16.93 -21.15 19.75
N LEU A 61 17.18 -20.32 18.74
CA LEU A 61 16.17 -19.95 17.77
C LEU A 61 15.84 -21.17 16.90
N ALA A 62 14.56 -21.52 16.83
CA ALA A 62 14.08 -22.53 15.90
C ALA A 62 14.35 -22.08 14.46
N PRO A 63 14.64 -23.00 13.52
CA PRO A 63 14.85 -22.65 12.13
C PRO A 63 13.60 -21.95 11.55
N ALA A 64 13.82 -21.05 10.59
CA ALA A 64 12.74 -20.33 9.93
C ALA A 64 11.71 -21.32 9.36
N PRO A 65 10.40 -21.05 9.49
CA PRO A 65 9.37 -21.93 8.93
C PRO A 65 9.54 -22.03 7.41
N ALA A 66 9.24 -23.21 6.88
CA ALA A 66 9.27 -23.42 5.43
C ALA A 66 8.34 -22.42 4.74
N TYR A 67 8.81 -21.88 3.61
CA TYR A 67 8.03 -20.97 2.78
C TYR A 67 6.70 -21.63 2.39
N THR A 68 5.58 -20.98 2.73
CA THR A 68 4.26 -21.32 2.20
C THR A 68 3.82 -20.23 1.26
N ALA A 69 3.29 -20.61 0.09
CA ALA A 69 2.75 -19.66 -0.85
C ALA A 69 1.52 -18.96 -0.23
N SER A 70 1.47 -17.64 -0.31
CA SER A 70 0.30 -16.87 0.13
C SER A 70 -0.96 -17.35 -0.61
N PRO A 71 -2.10 -17.52 0.09
CA PRO A 71 -3.35 -17.91 -0.55
C PRO A 71 -3.71 -16.92 -1.66
N GLN A 72 -4.04 -17.46 -2.84
CA GLN A 72 -4.49 -16.63 -3.95
C GLN A 72 -5.92 -16.18 -3.69
N TYR A 73 -6.10 -14.95 -3.23
CA TYR A 73 -7.39 -14.28 -3.21
C TYR A 73 -7.72 -13.79 -4.64
N ALA A 74 -7.89 -14.70 -5.59
CA ALA A 74 -8.45 -14.34 -6.89
C ALA A 74 -9.96 -14.15 -6.69
N THR A 75 -10.41 -12.90 -6.75
CA THR A 75 -11.83 -12.59 -6.81
C THR A 75 -12.40 -13.18 -8.10
N LYS A 76 -13.24 -14.22 -7.97
CA LYS A 76 -14.08 -14.69 -9.08
C LYS A 76 -14.90 -13.49 -9.57
N ARG A 77 -14.56 -12.96 -10.75
CA ARG A 77 -15.40 -11.99 -11.45
C ARG A 77 -16.57 -12.77 -12.04
N GLU A 78 -17.61 -12.96 -11.24
CA GLU A 78 -18.85 -13.55 -11.71
C GLU A 78 -19.63 -12.47 -12.46
N THR A 79 -19.46 -12.46 -13.79
CA THR A 79 -20.24 -11.61 -14.70
C THR A 79 -21.64 -12.20 -14.83
N THR A 80 -22.49 -11.96 -13.82
CA THR A 80 -23.92 -12.27 -13.94
C THR A 80 -24.59 -11.14 -14.70
N THR A 81 -24.69 -11.29 -16.01
CA THR A 81 -25.62 -10.54 -16.86
C THR A 81 -27.06 -10.96 -16.53
N ARG A 82 -27.63 -10.40 -15.45
CA ARG A 82 -29.06 -10.52 -15.18
C ARG A 82 -29.81 -9.43 -15.96
N GLN A 83 -30.21 -9.76 -17.18
CA GLN A 83 -31.25 -9.02 -17.89
C GLN A 83 -32.55 -9.10 -17.07
N VAL A 84 -33.06 -7.96 -16.63
CA VAL A 84 -34.43 -7.82 -16.09
C VAL A 84 -35.19 -6.90 -17.03
N PRO A 85 -36.33 -7.32 -17.62
CA PRO A 85 -37.13 -6.45 -18.46
C PRO A 85 -38.04 -5.54 -17.62
N ARG A 86 -37.84 -4.23 -17.82
CA ARG A 86 -38.82 -3.13 -17.99
C ARG A 86 -40.07 -3.07 -17.10
N ALA A 87 -40.20 -1.95 -16.38
CA ALA A 87 -41.47 -1.23 -16.25
C ALA A 87 -41.19 0.29 -16.19
N ALA A 88 -42.01 1.03 -16.93
CA ALA A 88 -41.83 2.43 -17.26
C ALA A 88 -42.29 3.38 -16.15
N HIS A 89 -41.41 4.29 -15.75
CA HIS A 89 -41.80 5.64 -15.34
C HIS A 89 -40.85 6.63 -16.01
N ALA A 90 -41.39 7.30 -17.03
CA ALA A 90 -40.73 8.36 -17.77
C ALA A 90 -40.61 9.59 -16.87
N HIS A 91 -39.39 9.90 -16.43
CA HIS A 91 -39.00 11.26 -16.15
C HIS A 91 -38.00 11.68 -17.22
N THR A 92 -38.50 12.50 -18.13
CA THR A 92 -37.77 13.25 -19.14
C THR A 92 -36.68 14.08 -18.47
N ALA A 93 -35.46 13.57 -18.46
CA ALA A 93 -34.26 14.37 -18.20
C ALA A 93 -33.15 13.90 -19.14
N SER A 94 -33.03 14.66 -20.23
CA SER A 94 -31.83 14.83 -21.06
C SER A 94 -31.08 13.56 -21.51
N ARG A 95 -31.31 13.22 -22.78
CA ARG A 95 -30.34 12.49 -23.61
C ARG A 95 -29.03 13.30 -23.69
N SER A 96 -28.03 12.91 -22.92
CA SER A 96 -26.60 13.17 -23.21
C SER A 96 -25.75 11.98 -22.76
N GLY A 97 -26.16 10.78 -23.17
CA GLY A 97 -25.41 9.55 -23.00
C GLY A 97 -24.75 9.17 -24.32
N GLU A 98 -23.65 9.83 -24.68
CA GLU A 98 -22.80 9.38 -25.80
C GLU A 98 -21.34 9.88 -25.64
N SER A 99 -20.77 9.67 -24.44
CA SER A 99 -19.33 9.56 -24.11
C SER A 99 -19.15 9.75 -22.61
N ALA A 100 -19.84 8.91 -21.82
CA ALA A 100 -19.63 8.80 -20.38
C ALA A 100 -18.36 7.99 -20.11
N GLY A 101 -17.21 8.51 -20.55
CA GLY A 101 -15.91 8.18 -19.99
C GLY A 101 -15.82 8.75 -18.59
N ALA A 102 -16.63 8.19 -17.68
CA ALA A 102 -16.74 8.47 -16.26
C ALA A 102 -16.10 9.79 -15.79
N ALA A 103 -16.85 10.87 -16.04
CA ALA A 103 -16.42 12.25 -15.85
C ALA A 103 -15.87 12.50 -14.44
N SER A 104 -14.83 13.32 -14.38
CA SER A 104 -14.27 13.84 -13.13
C SER A 104 -14.58 15.34 -13.03
N TYR A 105 -14.29 15.93 -11.89
CA TYR A 105 -14.63 17.31 -11.57
C TYR A 105 -13.39 18.07 -11.14
N GLU A 106 -13.20 19.23 -11.75
CA GLU A 106 -12.35 20.29 -11.22
C GLU A 106 -13.22 21.17 -10.32
N CYS A 107 -12.84 21.25 -9.06
CA CYS A 107 -13.53 22.01 -8.04
C CYS A 107 -12.71 23.27 -7.74
N ARG A 108 -13.34 24.44 -7.89
CA ARG A 108 -12.72 25.73 -7.58
C ARG A 108 -13.41 26.40 -6.42
N THR A 109 -12.65 26.76 -5.41
CA THR A 109 -13.16 27.51 -4.27
C THR A 109 -13.22 29.01 -4.59
N GLY A 110 -14.05 29.76 -3.87
CA GLY A 110 -14.12 31.23 -3.99
C GLY A 110 -12.81 31.97 -3.67
N ASP A 111 -11.91 31.36 -2.88
CA ASP A 111 -10.56 31.85 -2.59
C ASP A 111 -9.50 31.41 -3.62
N GLY A 112 -9.92 30.76 -4.72
CA GLY A 112 -9.07 30.45 -5.86
C GLY A 112 -8.28 29.13 -5.77
N GLN A 113 -8.55 28.30 -4.76
CA GLN A 113 -7.95 26.97 -4.67
C GLN A 113 -8.58 26.03 -5.71
N VAL A 114 -7.77 25.13 -6.26
CA VAL A 114 -8.22 24.17 -7.27
C VAL A 114 -7.88 22.75 -6.82
N PHE A 115 -8.90 21.91 -6.79
CA PHE A 115 -8.77 20.50 -6.44
C PHE A 115 -9.61 19.62 -7.35
N TYR A 116 -9.19 18.38 -7.50
CA TYR A 116 -9.81 17.45 -8.46
C TYR A 116 -10.44 16.27 -7.74
N ARG A 117 -11.59 15.82 -8.24
CA ARG A 117 -12.33 14.68 -7.68
C ARG A 117 -12.99 13.86 -8.79
N HIS A 118 -13.13 12.56 -8.56
CA HIS A 118 -13.90 11.66 -9.43
C HIS A 118 -15.37 11.58 -9.00
N SER A 119 -15.68 11.96 -7.75
CA SER A 119 -17.04 12.24 -7.27
C SER A 119 -17.39 13.72 -7.42
N ALA A 120 -18.68 14.06 -7.35
CA ALA A 120 -19.15 15.44 -7.37
C ALA A 120 -18.42 16.34 -6.33
N CYS A 121 -18.21 17.61 -6.68
CA CYS A 121 -17.64 18.60 -5.76
C CYS A 121 -18.57 18.80 -4.55
N PRO A 122 -18.02 19.01 -3.34
CA PRO A 122 -18.83 19.45 -2.22
C PRO A 122 -19.37 20.86 -2.51
N ARG A 123 -20.49 21.26 -1.89
CA ARG A 123 -21.03 22.63 -2.06
C ARG A 123 -20.17 23.69 -1.37
N SER A 124 -19.45 23.30 -0.33
CA SER A 124 -18.50 24.14 0.39
C SER A 124 -17.37 23.31 1.01
N VAL A 125 -16.23 23.95 1.28
CA VAL A 125 -15.10 23.38 2.02
C VAL A 125 -14.74 24.27 3.19
N ALA A 126 -14.10 23.71 4.23
CA ALA A 126 -13.55 24.51 5.31
C ALA A 126 -12.43 25.42 4.76
N ALA A 127 -12.48 26.70 5.08
CA ALA A 127 -11.40 27.63 4.79
C ALA A 127 -10.15 27.14 5.55
N VAL A 128 -9.14 26.71 4.81
CA VAL A 128 -7.84 26.39 5.39
C VAL A 128 -7.17 27.72 5.70
N GLU A 129 -7.10 28.10 6.97
CA GLU A 129 -6.14 29.13 7.38
C GLU A 129 -4.75 28.61 7.04
N GLN A 130 -4.02 29.33 6.19
CA GLN A 130 -2.70 28.97 5.69
C GLN A 130 -1.67 28.98 6.83
N GLY A 131 -1.73 27.98 7.71
CA GLY A 131 -0.72 27.63 8.69
C GLY A 131 0.09 26.42 8.18
N PRO A 132 1.37 26.29 8.55
CA PRO A 132 2.22 25.19 8.12
C PRO A 132 1.56 23.86 8.52
N SER A 133 1.34 22.98 7.53
CA SER A 133 0.70 21.68 7.70
C SER A 133 1.47 20.81 8.71
N ALA A 134 1.00 20.80 9.95
CA ALA A 134 1.30 19.72 10.87
C ALA A 134 0.30 18.59 10.59
N HIS A 135 0.80 17.46 10.08
CA HIS A 135 0.13 16.18 10.19
C HIS A 135 -0.10 15.87 11.67
N LEU A 136 -1.24 16.29 12.21
CA LEU A 136 -1.68 15.91 13.54
C LEU A 136 -2.84 14.92 13.41
N GLY A 137 -2.68 13.82 14.14
CA GLY A 137 -3.37 12.57 13.96
C GLY A 137 -4.88 12.65 14.15
N HIS A 138 -5.52 11.56 13.72
CA HIS A 138 -6.88 11.21 14.10
C HIS A 138 -7.05 11.27 15.62
N GLY A 139 -7.75 12.30 16.11
CA GLY A 139 -8.25 12.31 17.48
C GLY A 139 -8.21 13.66 18.18
N ALA A 140 -8.95 14.66 17.69
CA ALA A 140 -9.37 15.77 18.53
C ALA A 140 -10.71 16.32 18.05
N ARG A 141 -11.80 15.88 18.71
CA ARG A 141 -13.10 16.56 18.64
C ARG A 141 -12.99 17.84 19.48
N THR A 142 -12.46 18.92 18.91
CA THR A 142 -12.62 20.25 19.50
C THR A 142 -13.95 20.84 19.01
N LYS A 143 -14.90 20.92 19.94
CA LYS A 143 -16.16 21.64 19.78
C LYS A 143 -15.88 23.11 19.45
N GLY A 144 -16.51 23.61 18.38
CA GLY A 144 -17.05 24.98 18.38
C GLY A 144 -16.11 26.12 17.97
N ALA A 145 -15.42 26.01 16.84
CA ALA A 145 -15.15 27.17 16.01
C ALA A 145 -15.94 26.99 14.71
N ALA A 146 -16.79 27.95 14.35
CA ALA A 146 -17.46 27.95 13.06
C ALA A 146 -16.37 28.10 12.00
N ALA A 147 -15.87 26.96 11.49
CA ALA A 147 -14.92 26.94 10.41
C ALA A 147 -15.55 27.72 9.25
N LYS A 148 -14.96 28.86 8.89
CA LYS A 148 -15.43 29.68 7.77
C LYS A 148 -15.51 28.76 6.57
N SER A 149 -16.68 28.62 5.95
CA SER A 149 -16.86 27.73 4.81
C SER A 149 -16.79 28.53 3.52
N VAL A 150 -16.01 28.08 2.54
CA VAL A 150 -15.91 28.72 1.22
C VAL A 150 -16.75 27.93 0.22
N ALA A 151 -17.55 28.64 -0.58
CA ALA A 151 -18.34 28.04 -1.65
C ALA A 151 -17.44 27.45 -2.75
N VAL A 152 -17.90 26.35 -3.35
CA VAL A 152 -17.18 25.64 -4.41
C VAL A 152 -18.00 25.61 -5.69
N THR A 153 -17.34 25.92 -6.79
CA THR A 153 -17.85 25.76 -8.15
C THR A 153 -17.27 24.50 -8.78
N SER A 154 -18.06 23.82 -9.61
CA SER A 154 -17.69 22.53 -10.22
C SER A 154 -17.66 22.63 -11.74
N THR A 155 -16.54 22.23 -12.33
CA THR A 155 -16.38 22.09 -13.77
C THR A 155 -16.15 20.62 -14.10
N ARG A 156 -16.86 20.09 -15.09
CA ARG A 156 -16.64 18.70 -15.55
C ARG A 156 -15.39 18.64 -16.42
N ILE A 157 -14.55 17.66 -16.18
CA ILE A 157 -13.32 17.39 -16.94
C ILE A 157 -13.19 15.88 -17.22
N ALA A 158 -12.34 15.51 -18.17
CA ALA A 158 -12.05 14.10 -18.41
C ALA A 158 -11.30 13.50 -17.22
N ARG A 159 -11.52 12.21 -16.96
CA ARG A 159 -10.80 11.50 -15.90
C ARG A 159 -9.29 11.51 -16.11
N ALA A 160 -8.85 11.35 -17.35
CA ALA A 160 -7.43 11.38 -17.69
C ALA A 160 -6.80 12.72 -17.29
N ASP A 161 -7.47 13.83 -17.57
CA ASP A 161 -7.01 15.19 -17.23
C ASP A 161 -6.96 15.38 -15.72
N ALA A 162 -7.99 14.95 -14.99
CA ALA A 162 -8.01 14.99 -13.53
C ALA A 162 -6.82 14.22 -12.93
N CYS A 163 -6.58 13.01 -13.41
CA CYS A 163 -5.48 12.16 -12.96
C CYS A 163 -4.10 12.71 -13.36
N TYR A 164 -3.99 13.37 -14.52
CA TYR A 164 -2.78 14.07 -14.92
C TYR A 164 -2.49 15.24 -13.97
N GLU A 165 -3.50 16.06 -13.70
CA GLU A 165 -3.41 17.22 -12.83
C GLU A 165 -3.13 16.87 -11.35
N MET A 166 -3.64 15.74 -10.86
CA MET A 166 -3.32 15.22 -9.53
C MET A 166 -1.86 14.73 -9.42
N ARG A 167 -1.29 14.21 -10.52
CA ARG A 167 0.03 13.55 -10.52
C ARG A 167 1.18 14.41 -11.06
N ARG A 168 0.89 15.53 -11.73
CA ARG A 168 1.92 16.40 -12.32
C ARG A 168 2.96 16.82 -11.27
N ALA A 169 4.21 17.04 -11.69
CA ALA A 169 5.33 17.32 -10.78
C ALA A 169 5.12 18.57 -9.88
N GLY A 170 4.28 19.53 -10.30
CA GLY A 170 3.90 20.70 -9.51
C GLY A 170 2.64 20.54 -8.65
N ALA A 171 1.98 19.37 -8.67
CA ALA A 171 0.78 19.13 -7.87
C ALA A 171 1.00 19.30 -6.36
N PRO A 172 2.12 18.85 -5.75
CA PRO A 172 2.35 18.99 -4.30
C PRO A 172 2.28 20.43 -3.79
N GLY A 173 2.67 21.41 -4.60
CA GLY A 173 2.63 22.84 -4.25
C GLY A 173 1.33 23.56 -4.59
N ARG A 174 0.34 22.88 -5.19
CA ARG A 174 -0.93 23.50 -5.58
C ARG A 174 -1.83 23.74 -4.36
N SER A 175 -2.30 24.98 -4.21
CA SER A 175 -3.37 25.32 -3.26
C SER A 175 -4.63 24.52 -3.59
N GLY A 176 -5.11 23.75 -2.62
CA GLY A 176 -6.25 22.85 -2.79
C GLY A 176 -5.90 21.37 -2.92
N ARG A 177 -4.62 20.99 -3.07
CA ARG A 177 -4.24 19.55 -3.13
C ARG A 177 -4.77 18.73 -1.95
N GLY A 178 -4.82 19.31 -0.75
CA GLY A 178 -5.38 18.64 0.43
C GLY A 178 -6.87 18.26 0.29
N HIS A 179 -7.56 18.84 -0.69
CA HIS A 179 -8.95 18.54 -1.04
C HIS A 179 -9.07 17.63 -2.27
N ASP A 180 -7.97 17.25 -2.93
CA ASP A 180 -7.99 16.27 -4.01
C ASP A 180 -8.53 14.94 -3.47
N GLN A 181 -9.22 14.19 -4.33
CA GLN A 181 -9.62 12.85 -3.98
C GLN A 181 -8.40 11.93 -3.94
N ASP A 182 -7.98 11.52 -2.74
CA ASP A 182 -7.02 10.44 -2.56
C ASP A 182 -7.73 9.09 -2.40
N VAL A 183 -7.07 8.06 -2.89
CA VAL A 183 -7.51 6.67 -2.84
C VAL A 183 -6.63 5.98 -1.80
N SER A 184 -7.26 5.28 -0.86
CA SER A 184 -6.53 4.57 0.19
C SER A 184 -5.55 3.56 -0.42
N THR A 185 -4.44 3.28 0.28
CA THR A 185 -3.48 2.24 -0.15
C THR A 185 -4.17 0.88 -0.32
N TYR A 186 -5.16 0.58 0.53
CA TYR A 186 -5.95 -0.63 0.42
C TYR A 186 -6.73 -0.69 -0.91
N ASP A 187 -7.43 0.38 -1.28
CA ASP A 187 -8.18 0.46 -2.53
C ASP A 187 -7.28 0.43 -3.77
N LYS A 188 -6.10 1.06 -3.70
CA LYS A 188 -5.06 0.98 -4.74
C LYS A 188 -4.63 -0.47 -4.98
N ASN A 189 -4.43 -1.24 -3.91
CA ASN A 189 -4.06 -2.66 -3.98
C ASN A 189 -5.19 -3.55 -4.50
N LEU A 190 -6.46 -3.18 -4.29
CA LEU A 190 -7.62 -3.86 -4.85
C LEU A 190 -7.93 -3.49 -6.31
N GLY A 191 -7.14 -2.62 -6.94
CA GLY A 191 -7.38 -2.17 -8.32
C GLY A 191 -8.60 -1.24 -8.44
N ARG A 192 -8.97 -0.55 -7.36
CA ARG A 192 -10.07 0.43 -7.32
C ARG A 192 -9.60 1.88 -7.51
N ASP A 193 -8.34 2.07 -7.91
CA ASP A 193 -7.78 3.38 -8.18
C ASP A 193 -8.27 3.89 -9.56
N PRO A 194 -9.05 4.99 -9.60
CA PRO A 194 -9.54 5.57 -10.85
C PRO A 194 -8.42 6.16 -11.73
N CYS A 195 -7.21 6.37 -11.20
CA CYS A 195 -6.07 6.91 -11.94
C CYS A 195 -5.02 5.86 -12.34
N ARG A 196 -5.30 4.58 -12.13
CA ARG A 196 -4.39 3.47 -12.42
C ARG A 196 -4.65 2.83 -13.79
#